data_AF-A0A5C1I3M5-F1
#
_entry.id   AF-A0A5C1I3M5-F1
#
_cell.length_a   1.000
_cell.length_b   1.000
_cell.length_c   1.000
_cell.angle_alpha   90.00
_cell.angle_beta   90.00
_cell.angle_gamma   90.00
#
_symmetry.space_group_name_H-M   'P 1'
#
loop_
_entity.id
_entity.type
_entity.pdbx_description
1 polymer ?
#
loop_
_entity_poly.entity_id
_entity_poly.type
_entity_poly.pdbx_seq_one_letter_code
_entity_poly.pdbx_strand_id
1 'polypeptide(L)'
;MKEDKDKRLQQLIEEGRELPFETFSAPEEEDFFAYQTLFTHLKTEPAEGLPYAFASKVRRAVELQALLKTNTRFYITALLIFAFVAVTGYFMLTIVNKEAGNLALSVILKYKWLLLMGLATFIGLQLFNPSVPEKNLAK
;
A
#
# COMPACT_ATOMS: atom_id res chain seq x y z
N MET A 1 -4.39 19.25 7.18
CA MET A 1 -5.01 18.16 7.97
C MET A 1 -4.04 17.06 8.38
N LYS A 2 -3.33 16.37 7.46
CA LYS A 2 -2.26 15.41 7.87
C LYS A 2 -1.00 16.11 8.38
N GLU A 3 -0.50 17.11 7.66
CA GLU A 3 0.67 17.90 8.09
C GLU A 3 0.50 18.52 9.49
N ASP A 4 -0.72 18.97 9.82
CA ASP A 4 -1.00 19.54 11.15
C ASP A 4 -0.96 18.48 12.26
N LYS A 5 -1.32 17.23 11.94
CA LYS A 5 -1.22 16.11 12.90
C LYS A 5 0.23 15.69 13.10
N ASP A 6 0.99 15.56 12.03
CA ASP A 6 2.41 15.15 12.09
C ASP A 6 3.24 16.16 12.90
N LYS A 7 3.02 17.47 12.67
CA LYS A 7 3.66 18.54 13.46
C LYS A 7 3.31 18.48 14.93
N ARG A 8 2.05 18.20 15.27
CA ARG A 8 1.62 18.06 16.68
C ARG A 8 2.28 16.86 17.33
N LEU A 9 2.39 15.74 16.62
CA LEU A 9 3.06 14.54 17.12
C LEU A 9 4.54 14.80 17.42
N GLN A 10 5.21 15.50 16.51
CA GLN A 10 6.60 15.88 16.68
C GLN A 10 6.80 16.80 17.90
N GLN A 11 5.95 17.82 18.06
CA GLN A 11 5.99 18.72 19.22
C GLN A 11 5.80 17.96 20.54
N LEU A 12 4.89 16.98 20.59
CA LEU A 12 4.64 16.18 21.79
C LEU A 12 5.87 15.36 22.22
N ILE A 13 6.61 14.83 21.25
CA ILE A 13 7.84 14.06 21.50
C ILE A 13 9.01 14.97 21.89
N GLU A 14 9.14 16.14 21.25
CA GLU A 14 10.14 17.15 21.60
C GLU A 14 9.95 17.70 23.02
N GLU A 15 8.70 17.87 23.44
CA GLU A 15 8.33 18.32 24.79
C GLU A 15 8.40 17.22 25.86
N GLY A 16 8.68 15.97 25.48
CA GLY A 16 8.82 14.84 26.41
C GLY A 16 7.52 14.42 27.08
N ARG A 17 6.36 14.74 26.50
CA ARG A 17 5.05 14.36 27.05
C ARG A 17 4.68 12.95 26.60
N GLU A 18 4.78 11.99 27.52
CA GLU A 18 4.17 10.68 27.37
C GLU A 18 2.65 10.83 27.47
N LEU A 19 1.97 10.90 26.33
CA LEU A 19 0.51 10.81 26.28
C LEU A 19 0.10 9.34 26.43
N PRO A 20 -0.97 9.03 27.19
CA PRO A 20 -1.47 7.68 27.30
C PRO A 20 -1.88 7.17 25.91
N PHE A 21 -1.45 5.94 25.58
CA PHE A 21 -1.72 5.24 24.31
C PHE A 21 -3.21 5.28 23.89
N GLU A 22 -4.12 5.35 24.86
CA GLU A 22 -5.58 5.45 24.65
C GLU A 22 -6.04 6.73 23.92
N THR A 23 -5.16 7.73 23.77
CA THR A 23 -5.48 9.01 23.11
C THR A 23 -5.31 8.95 21.59
N PHE A 24 -4.62 7.93 21.07
CA PHE A 24 -4.28 7.82 19.65
C PHE A 24 -5.15 6.78 18.95
N SER A 25 -5.51 7.07 17.69
CA SER A 25 -6.05 6.03 16.81
C SER A 25 -4.95 5.05 16.39
N ALA A 26 -5.30 3.80 16.07
CA ALA A 26 -4.34 2.77 15.65
C ALA A 26 -3.26 3.22 14.62
N PRO A 27 -3.57 4.02 13.58
CA PRO A 27 -2.53 4.54 12.68
C PRO A 27 -1.65 5.64 13.30
N GLU A 28 -2.17 6.41 14.25
CA GLU A 28 -1.42 7.47 14.95
C GLU A 28 -0.44 6.88 15.99
N GLU A 29 -0.76 5.71 16.54
CA GLU A 29 0.12 4.96 17.44
C GLU A 29 1.37 4.44 16.72
N GLU A 30 1.22 3.90 15.51
CA GLU A 30 2.32 3.46 14.65
C GLU A 30 3.25 4.62 14.29
N ASP A 31 2.66 5.76 13.90
CA ASP A 31 3.41 6.98 13.58
C ASP A 31 4.17 7.51 14.82
N PHE A 32 3.53 7.53 16.00
CA PHE A 32 4.15 7.96 17.26
C PHE A 32 5.37 7.13 17.63
N PHE A 33 5.27 5.81 17.54
CA PHE A 33 6.37 4.89 17.82
C PHE A 33 7.55 5.09 16.86
N ALA A 34 7.25 5.32 15.57
CA ALA A 34 8.28 5.59 14.56
C ALA A 34 9.02 6.91 14.87
N TYR A 35 8.31 7.99 15.18
CA TYR A 35 8.93 9.27 15.54
C TYR A 35 9.74 9.17 16.85
N GLN A 36 9.24 8.48 17.87
CA GLN A 36 9.94 8.30 19.14
C GLN A 36 11.25 7.54 18.94
N THR A 37 11.23 6.49 18.11
CA THR A 37 12.43 5.72 17.76
C THR A 37 13.45 6.58 17.02
N LEU A 38 13.00 7.35 16.02
CA LEU A 38 13.85 8.30 15.28
C LEU A 38 14.51 9.34 16.20
N PHE A 39 13.74 10.00 17.06
CA PHE A 39 14.28 11.01 17.98
C PHE A 39 15.28 10.42 18.97
N THR A 40 15.02 9.21 19.46
CA THR A 40 15.96 8.51 20.37
C THR A 40 17.29 8.24 19.68
N HIS A 41 17.27 7.76 18.44
CA HIS A 41 18.48 7.51 17.66
C HIS A 41 19.20 8.77 17.17
N LEU A 42 18.46 9.86 16.93
CA LEU A 42 19.05 11.15 16.54
C LEU A 42 19.73 11.88 17.70
N LYS A 43 19.36 11.58 18.96
CA LYS A 43 20.02 12.11 20.16
C LYS A 43 21.39 11.50 20.42
N THR A 44 21.67 10.33 19.85
CA THR A 44 22.98 9.66 19.98
C THR A 44 23.88 10.08 18.81
N GLU A 45 25.04 10.67 19.12
CA GLU A 45 26.04 10.98 18.11
C GLU A 45 26.60 9.67 17.53
N PRO A 46 26.60 9.50 16.20
CA PRO A 46 27.07 8.25 15.60
C PRO A 46 28.59 8.13 15.76
N ALA A 47 29.07 6.94 16.14
CA ALA A 47 30.50 6.67 16.33
C ALA A 47 31.33 6.82 15.04
N GLU A 48 30.68 6.71 13.88
CA GLU A 48 31.27 6.87 12.55
C GLU A 48 30.40 7.79 11.69
N GLY A 49 31.01 8.53 10.76
CA GLY A 49 30.30 9.40 9.83
C GLY A 49 29.35 8.63 8.91
N LEU A 50 28.30 9.30 8.42
CA LEU A 50 27.35 8.67 7.49
C LEU A 50 28.04 8.31 6.17
N PRO A 51 27.77 7.12 5.59
CA PRO A 51 28.34 6.74 4.31
C PRO A 51 27.87 7.69 3.21
N TYR A 52 28.74 7.93 2.22
CA TYR A 52 28.51 8.88 1.10
C TYR A 52 27.15 8.68 0.39
N ALA A 53 26.65 7.45 0.32
CA ALA A 53 25.39 7.11 -0.33
C ALA A 53 24.16 7.06 0.60
N PHE A 54 24.29 7.40 1.89
CA PHE A 54 23.23 7.22 2.90
C PHE A 54 21.91 7.90 2.51
N ALA A 55 21.95 9.21 2.21
CA ALA A 55 20.75 9.97 1.84
C ALA A 55 20.05 9.39 0.60
N SER A 56 20.81 8.92 -0.39
CA SER A 56 20.26 8.29 -1.60
C SER A 56 19.60 6.95 -1.31
N LYS A 57 20.20 6.13 -0.42
CA LYS A 57 19.65 4.84 0.01
C LYS A 57 18.34 5.04 0.79
N VAL A 58 18.32 5.98 1.73
CA VAL A 58 17.12 6.30 2.54
C VAL A 58 16.00 6.83 1.66
N ARG A 59 16.28 7.83 0.81
CA ARG A 59 15.28 8.38 -0.11
C ARG A 59 14.65 7.31 -0.98
N ARG A 60 15.47 6.43 -1.57
CA ARG A 60 14.99 5.33 -2.42
C ARG A 60 14.11 4.35 -1.64
N ALA A 61 14.47 4.03 -0.39
CA ALA A 61 13.69 3.14 0.45
C ALA A 61 12.30 3.73 0.79
N VAL A 62 12.26 5.03 1.14
CA VAL A 62 11.01 5.74 1.46
C VAL A 62 10.10 5.86 0.23
N GLU A 63 10.67 6.24 -0.92
CA GLU A 63 9.93 6.32 -2.19
C GLU A 63 9.35 4.95 -2.57
N LEU A 64 10.11 3.87 -2.43
CA LEU A 64 9.64 2.51 -2.70
C LEU A 64 8.47 2.10 -1.78
N GLN A 65 8.58 2.35 -0.47
CA GLN A 65 7.49 2.06 0.47
C GLN A 65 6.22 2.86 0.17
N ALA A 66 6.35 4.14 -0.15
CA ALA A 66 5.23 4.98 -0.54
C ALA A 66 4.52 4.45 -1.80
N LEU A 67 5.32 4.05 -2.80
CA LEU A 67 4.85 3.55 -4.08
C LEU A 67 4.14 2.19 -3.93
N LEU A 68 4.66 1.29 -3.09
CA LEU A 68 4.00 0.01 -2.77
C LEU A 68 2.64 0.22 -2.06
N LYS A 69 2.57 1.16 -1.11
CA LYS A 69 1.34 1.44 -0.34
C LYS A 69 0.24 2.08 -1.19
N THR A 70 0.60 2.94 -2.15
CA THR A 70 -0.37 3.56 -3.07
C THR A 70 -0.81 2.60 -4.18
N ASN A 71 0.12 1.91 -4.82
CA ASN A 71 -0.21 1.01 -5.93
C ASN A 71 -1.12 -0.14 -5.50
N THR A 72 -0.89 -0.74 -4.33
CA THR A 72 -1.70 -1.87 -3.86
C THR A 72 -3.17 -1.46 -3.67
N ARG A 73 -3.41 -0.28 -3.08
CA ARG A 73 -4.78 0.25 -2.91
C ARG A 73 -5.43 0.53 -4.25
N PHE A 74 -4.71 1.16 -5.17
CA PHE A 74 -5.20 1.45 -6.51
C PHE A 74 -5.61 0.17 -7.27
N TYR A 75 -4.77 -0.87 -7.25
CA TYR A 75 -5.07 -2.14 -7.93
C TYR A 75 -6.26 -2.88 -7.30
N ILE A 76 -6.38 -2.88 -5.97
CA ILE A 76 -7.55 -3.44 -5.29
C ILE A 76 -8.82 -2.68 -5.69
N THR A 77 -8.77 -1.34 -5.69
CA THR A 77 -9.92 -0.51 -6.12
C THR A 77 -10.28 -0.75 -7.58
N ALA A 78 -9.29 -0.84 -8.48
CA ALA A 78 -9.52 -1.14 -9.89
C ALA A 78 -10.16 -2.52 -10.10
N LEU A 79 -9.72 -3.53 -9.35
CA LEU A 79 -10.30 -4.88 -9.38
C LEU A 79 -11.75 -4.87 -8.89
N LEU A 80 -12.04 -4.14 -7.80
CA LEU A 80 -13.41 -3.97 -7.29
C LEU A 80 -14.31 -3.29 -8.32
N ILE A 81 -13.85 -2.24 -8.98
CA ILE A 81 -14.61 -1.55 -10.04
C ILE A 81 -14.88 -2.50 -11.21
N PHE A 82 -13.86 -3.24 -11.66
CA PHE A 82 -14.01 -4.21 -12.75
C PHE A 82 -15.04 -5.30 -12.39
N ALA A 83 -14.95 -5.86 -11.19
CA ALA A 83 -15.91 -6.85 -10.70
C ALA A 83 -17.33 -6.26 -10.62
N PHE A 84 -17.47 -5.03 -10.13
CA PHE A 84 -18.75 -4.35 -10.04
C PHE A 84 -19.40 -4.17 -11.42
N VAL A 85 -18.66 -3.66 -12.40
CA VAL A 85 -19.15 -3.48 -13.78
C VAL A 85 -19.57 -4.82 -14.40
N ALA A 86 -18.78 -5.88 -14.20
CA ALA A 86 -19.10 -7.20 -14.70
C ALA A 86 -20.40 -7.77 -14.09
N VAL A 87 -20.57 -7.63 -12.77
CA VAL A 87 -21.78 -8.08 -12.06
C VAL A 87 -23.00 -7.28 -12.50
N THR A 88 -22.91 -5.95 -12.54
CA THR A 88 -24.01 -5.08 -12.96
C THR A 88 -24.40 -5.35 -14.42
N GLY A 89 -23.43 -5.52 -15.32
CA GLY A 89 -23.68 -5.86 -16.72
C GLY A 89 -24.41 -7.20 -16.87
N TYR A 90 -23.99 -8.23 -16.13
CA TYR A 90 -24.68 -9.52 -16.11
C TYR A 90 -26.12 -9.40 -15.58
N PHE A 91 -26.31 -8.67 -14.48
CA PHE A 91 -27.64 -8.49 -13.87
C PHE A 91 -28.60 -7.76 -14.83
N MET A 92 -28.10 -6.73 -15.50
CA MET A 92 -28.88 -5.95 -16.46
C MET A 92 -29.27 -6.78 -17.69
N LEU A 93 -28.34 -7.59 -18.23
CA LEU A 93 -28.64 -8.54 -19.31
C LEU A 93 -29.70 -9.57 -18.89
N THR A 94 -29.63 -10.07 -17.66
CA THR A 94 -30.56 -11.10 -17.15
C THR A 94 -31.97 -10.55 -16.92
N ILE A 95 -32.10 -9.29 -16.52
CA ILE A 95 -33.40 -8.61 -16.37
C ILE A 95 -34.09 -8.43 -17.73
N VAL A 96 -33.32 -8.03 -18.76
CA VAL A 96 -33.89 -7.77 -20.10
C VAL A 96 -34.17 -9.07 -20.84
N ASN A 97 -33.24 -10.02 -20.83
CA ASN A 97 -33.41 -11.32 -21.45
C ASN A 97 -32.60 -12.39 -20.69
N LYS A 98 -33.31 -13.31 -20.03
CA LYS A 98 -32.69 -14.41 -19.28
C LYS A 98 -31.79 -15.30 -20.14
N GLU A 99 -32.10 -15.49 -21.43
CA GLU A 99 -31.24 -16.26 -22.34
C GLU A 99 -29.93 -15.53 -22.65
N ALA A 100 -29.98 -14.20 -22.81
CA ALA A 100 -28.78 -13.39 -23.02
C ALA A 100 -27.86 -13.43 -21.79
N GLY A 101 -28.42 -13.41 -20.58
CA GLY A 101 -27.67 -13.61 -19.33
C GLY A 101 -26.99 -14.98 -19.29
N ASN A 102 -27.72 -16.06 -19.59
CA ASN A 102 -27.16 -17.42 -19.63
C ASN A 102 -26.07 -17.58 -20.70
N LEU A 103 -26.25 -16.97 -21.88
CA LEU A 103 -25.23 -16.95 -22.93
C LEU A 103 -23.97 -16.24 -22.45
N ALA A 104 -24.08 -15.05 -21.82
CA ALA A 104 -22.96 -14.32 -21.27
C ALA A 104 -22.20 -15.15 -20.21
N LEU A 105 -22.91 -15.80 -19.28
CA LEU A 105 -22.31 -16.71 -18.30
C LEU A 105 -21.59 -17.88 -18.96
N SER A 106 -22.21 -18.49 -19.97
CA SER A 106 -21.62 -19.63 -20.69
C SER A 106 -20.31 -19.24 -21.40
N VAL A 107 -20.25 -18.03 -21.97
CA VAL A 107 -19.05 -17.49 -22.61
C VAL A 107 -17.96 -17.24 -21.57
N ILE A 108 -18.29 -16.60 -20.46
CA ILE A 108 -17.36 -16.36 -19.35
C ILE A 108 -16.79 -17.69 -18.83
N LEU A 109 -17.63 -18.70 -18.62
CA LEU A 109 -17.23 -20.02 -18.16
C LEU A 109 -16.39 -20.79 -19.19
N LYS A 110 -16.71 -20.63 -20.48
CA LYS A 110 -15.93 -21.23 -21.59
C LYS A 110 -14.51 -20.67 -21.63
N TYR A 111 -14.36 -19.36 -21.43
CA TYR A 111 -13.07 -18.68 -21.44
C TYR A 111 -12.44 -18.49 -20.04
N LYS A 112 -12.91 -19.25 -19.04
CA LYS A 112 -12.40 -19.15 -17.65
C LYS A 112 -10.88 -19.25 -17.54
N TRP A 113 -10.25 -20.09 -18.37
CA TRP A 113 -8.79 -20.26 -18.39
C TRP A 113 -8.06 -19.04 -18.97
N LEU A 114 -8.65 -18.39 -19.98
CA LEU A 114 -8.12 -17.15 -20.54
C LEU A 114 -8.21 -16.02 -19.51
N LEU A 115 -9.32 -15.93 -18.78
CA LEU A 115 -9.50 -14.99 -17.68
C LEU A 115 -8.52 -15.25 -16.53
N LEU A 116 -8.33 -16.51 -16.14
CA LEU A 116 -7.33 -16.88 -15.13
C LEU A 116 -5.90 -16.54 -15.57
N MET A 117 -5.55 -16.75 -16.84
CA MET A 117 -4.27 -16.34 -17.39
C MET A 117 -4.09 -14.81 -17.34
N GLY A 118 -5.12 -14.05 -17.72
CA GLY A 118 -5.09 -12.59 -17.63
C GLY A 118 -4.91 -12.11 -16.19
N LEU A 119 -5.64 -12.71 -15.25
CA LEU A 119 -5.52 -12.41 -13.82
C LEU A 119 -4.15 -12.79 -13.26
N ALA A 120 -3.63 -13.96 -13.61
CA ALA A 120 -2.30 -14.42 -13.21
C ALA A 120 -1.20 -13.51 -13.78
N THR A 121 -1.35 -13.05 -15.03
CA THR A 121 -0.42 -12.10 -15.65
C THR A 121 -0.48 -10.75 -14.95
N PHE A 122 -1.68 -10.27 -14.61
CA PHE A 122 -1.87 -9.03 -13.88
C PHE A 122 -1.25 -9.08 -12.48
N ILE A 123 -1.48 -10.16 -11.73
CA ILE A 123 -0.85 -10.39 -10.42
C ILE A 123 0.66 -10.54 -10.59
N GLY A 124 1.11 -11.26 -11.61
CA GLY A 124 2.52 -11.42 -11.95
C GLY A 124 3.20 -10.07 -12.19
N LEU A 125 2.61 -9.19 -12.99
CA LEU A 125 3.11 -7.83 -13.21
C LEU A 125 3.13 -6.99 -11.93
N GLN A 126 2.13 -7.17 -11.05
CA GLN A 126 2.11 -6.50 -9.75
C GLN A 126 3.26 -6.98 -8.84
N LEU A 127 3.59 -8.28 -8.86
CA LEU A 127 4.68 -8.87 -8.08
C LEU A 127 6.06 -8.58 -8.70
N PHE A 128 6.16 -8.49 -10.02
CA PHE A 128 7.41 -8.17 -10.73
C PHE A 128 7.77 -6.69 -10.72
N ASN A 129 6.87 -5.81 -10.26
CA ASN A 129 7.23 -4.44 -9.92
C ASN A 129 8.15 -4.52 -8.69
N PRO A 130 9.46 -4.26 -8.82
CA PRO A 130 10.46 -4.76 -7.89
C PRO A 130 10.23 -4.18 -6.49
N SER A 131 9.78 -5.01 -5.55
CA SER A 131 10.25 -4.93 -4.18
C SER A 131 11.76 -5.17 -4.25
N VAL A 132 12.53 -4.07 -4.28
CA VAL A 132 14.00 -4.15 -4.25
C VAL A 132 14.36 -4.97 -3.01
N PRO A 133 15.13 -6.07 -3.17
CA PRO A 133 15.37 -7.03 -2.10
C PRO A 133 16.10 -6.33 -0.95
N GLU A 134 15.58 -6.48 0.27
CA GLU A 134 16.15 -6.00 1.54
C GLU A 134 17.63 -6.36 1.72
N LYS A 135 18.12 -7.37 0.98
CA LYS A 135 19.49 -7.90 1.05
C LYS A 135 20.60 -6.90 0.70
N ASN A 136 20.29 -5.77 0.08
CA ASN A 136 21.29 -4.75 -0.30
C ASN A 136 21.37 -3.54 0.65
N LEU A 137 20.60 -3.51 1.74
CA LEU A 137 20.65 -2.43 2.73
C LEU A 137 21.62 -2.70 3.89
N ALA A 138 22.06 -3.95 4.06
CA ALA A 138 22.95 -4.39 5.15
C ALA A 138 24.42 -4.61 4.75
N LYS A 139 24.86 -4.08 3.60
CA LYS A 139 26.28 -4.04 3.19
C LYS A 139 26.72 -2.65 2.75
#